data_AF-A0A3M0ZSH0-F1
#
_entry.id   AF-A0A3M0ZSH0-F1
#
_cell.length_a   1.000
_cell.length_b   1.000
_cell.length_c   1.000
_cell.angle_alpha   90.00
_cell.angle_beta   90.00
_cell.angle_gamma   90.00
#
_symmetry.space_group_name_H-M   'P 1'
#
loop_
_entity.id
_entity.type
_entity.pdbx_description
1 polymer ?
#
loop_
_entity_poly.entity_id
_entity_poly.type
_entity_poly.pdbx_seq_one_letter_code
_entity_poly.pdbx_strand_id
1 'polypeptide(L)'
;MTEYNPRKVALKSFFLGPQAENSPWVKDLERLIFDGWFGWRKGDHPEDGCAITEEEQKTPEFRKKTEEIKLHLEDLINRFQNEVPSFSPRYIGHMVSEISIPALLGYITTILYNPNNISEEVSRVGMKIEREAICDLMIMLGVNPEKARGHFTSGGTVANIEGLVRARARLARWIAAGLVAGRGEYKTLSEAAHQGWERYDSVVAEKGEEAIRKMHFLHSNPYGVAKEIEKRFGISYMGPVVLAPETKHYSWPKGILLLGLGADAFWPISLDKYGKLSIPDLKRQTDKALKENRPIVMAGGVDSQASPMPSPSVSVWVGLG
;
A
#
# COMPACT_ATOMS: atom_id res chain seq x y z
N MET A 1 -20.28 5.66 -38.71
CA MET A 1 -18.85 6.02 -38.60
C MET A 1 -18.63 6.55 -37.19
N THR A 2 -17.84 5.85 -36.37
CA THR A 2 -17.42 6.38 -35.06
C THR A 2 -16.57 7.63 -35.29
N GLU A 3 -16.96 8.74 -34.69
CA GLU A 3 -16.28 10.02 -34.73
C GLU A 3 -14.80 9.87 -34.34
N TYR A 4 -13.89 10.39 -35.18
CA TYR A 4 -12.46 10.33 -34.95
C TYR A 4 -12.11 11.13 -33.68
N ASN A 5 -11.61 10.43 -32.67
CA ASN A 5 -11.18 11.03 -31.42
C ASN A 5 -9.68 10.72 -31.19
N PRO A 6 -8.78 11.71 -31.41
CA PRO A 6 -7.34 11.53 -31.26
C PRO A 6 -6.92 10.95 -29.91
N ARG A 7 -7.58 11.38 -28.82
CA ARG A 7 -7.27 10.89 -27.46
C ARG A 7 -7.62 9.42 -27.30
N LYS A 8 -8.78 9.00 -27.81
CA LYS A 8 -9.17 7.57 -27.79
C LYS A 8 -8.25 6.71 -28.63
N VAL A 9 -7.75 7.23 -29.75
CA VAL A 9 -6.77 6.54 -30.59
C VAL A 9 -5.44 6.39 -29.84
N ALA A 10 -4.95 7.47 -29.20
CA ALA A 10 -3.72 7.43 -28.41
C ALA A 10 -3.79 6.41 -27.26
N LEU A 11 -4.92 6.31 -26.55
CA LEU A 11 -5.07 5.31 -25.47
C LEU A 11 -4.93 3.85 -25.96
N LYS A 12 -5.19 3.58 -27.25
CA LYS A 12 -5.00 2.22 -27.79
C LYS A 12 -3.54 1.82 -27.84
N SER A 13 -2.58 2.76 -27.84
CA SER A 13 -1.15 2.42 -27.81
C SER A 13 -0.68 1.93 -26.45
N PHE A 14 -1.49 2.05 -25.41
CA PHE A 14 -1.13 1.62 -24.05
C PHE A 14 -1.33 0.12 -23.84
N PHE A 15 -1.92 -0.61 -24.77
CA PHE A 15 -2.30 -2.02 -24.58
C PHE A 15 -1.91 -2.85 -25.79
N LEU A 16 -1.63 -4.14 -25.60
CA LEU A 16 -1.26 -5.04 -26.70
C LEU A 16 -2.41 -5.23 -27.69
N GLY A 17 -3.63 -5.24 -27.16
CA GLY A 17 -4.88 -5.40 -27.89
C GLY A 17 -5.37 -6.85 -27.90
N PRO A 18 -6.70 -7.09 -28.02
CA PRO A 18 -7.28 -8.43 -27.87
C PRO A 18 -6.82 -9.46 -28.90
N GLN A 19 -6.20 -9.03 -30.00
CA GLN A 19 -5.64 -9.87 -31.05
C GLN A 19 -4.15 -9.58 -31.27
N ALA A 20 -3.50 -8.94 -30.29
CA ALA A 20 -2.12 -8.50 -30.35
C ALA A 20 -1.81 -7.56 -31.52
N GLU A 21 -2.73 -6.64 -31.81
CA GLU A 21 -2.65 -5.67 -32.89
C GLU A 21 -1.40 -4.78 -32.80
N ASN A 22 -0.94 -4.49 -31.58
CA ASN A 22 0.25 -3.69 -31.32
C ASN A 22 1.55 -4.51 -31.23
N SER A 23 1.51 -5.83 -31.46
CA SER A 23 2.69 -6.68 -31.33
C SER A 23 3.90 -6.29 -32.20
N PRO A 24 3.77 -5.72 -33.43
CA PRO A 24 4.95 -5.39 -34.24
C PRO A 24 5.89 -4.41 -33.56
N TRP A 25 5.39 -3.26 -33.08
CA TRP A 25 6.24 -2.26 -32.43
C TRP A 25 6.59 -2.64 -30.98
N VAL A 26 5.79 -3.47 -30.32
CA VAL A 26 6.14 -4.01 -28.99
C VAL A 26 7.37 -4.93 -29.08
N LYS A 27 7.50 -5.74 -30.14
CA LYS A 27 8.70 -6.56 -30.39
C LYS A 27 9.96 -5.71 -30.60
N ASP A 28 9.82 -4.56 -31.25
CA ASP A 28 10.95 -3.63 -31.42
C ASP A 28 11.41 -3.07 -30.06
N LEU A 29 10.47 -2.79 -29.14
CA LEU A 29 10.78 -2.35 -27.78
C LEU A 29 11.38 -3.46 -26.92
N GLU A 30 10.89 -4.69 -27.05
CA GLU A 30 11.49 -5.86 -26.40
C GLU A 30 12.97 -5.99 -26.79
N ARG A 31 13.26 -5.95 -28.10
CA ARG A 31 14.64 -5.97 -28.61
C ARG A 31 15.46 -4.81 -28.05
N LEU A 32 14.91 -3.59 -28.04
CA LEU A 32 15.58 -2.41 -27.48
C LEU A 32 16.01 -2.62 -26.02
N ILE A 33 15.14 -3.20 -25.19
CA ILE A 33 15.43 -3.46 -23.77
C ILE A 33 16.60 -4.44 -23.63
N PHE A 34 16.55 -5.58 -24.34
CA PHE A 34 17.59 -6.59 -24.26
C PHE A 34 18.92 -6.12 -24.84
N ASP A 35 18.90 -5.45 -26.00
CA ASP A 35 20.11 -4.91 -26.62
C ASP A 35 20.77 -3.86 -25.72
N GLY A 36 19.98 -3.00 -25.07
CA GLY A 36 20.48 -2.04 -24.07
C GLY A 36 21.13 -2.72 -22.87
N TRP A 37 20.48 -3.75 -22.32
CA TRP A 37 21.02 -4.52 -21.19
C TRP A 37 22.31 -5.28 -21.56
N PHE A 38 22.34 -5.94 -22.72
CA PHE A 38 23.54 -6.62 -23.24
C PHE A 38 24.68 -5.63 -23.47
N GLY A 39 24.38 -4.47 -24.06
CA GLY A 39 25.35 -3.41 -24.31
C GLY A 39 25.96 -2.88 -23.03
N TRP A 40 25.13 -2.63 -22.00
CA TRP A 40 25.60 -2.17 -20.70
C TRP A 40 26.56 -3.18 -20.05
N ARG A 41 26.18 -4.47 -19.99
CA ARG A 41 27.06 -5.52 -19.41
C ARG A 41 28.39 -5.70 -20.13
N LYS A 42 28.46 -5.41 -21.44
CA LYS A 42 29.71 -5.47 -22.21
C LYS A 42 30.56 -4.21 -22.05
N GLY A 43 29.92 -3.07 -21.79
CA GLY A 43 30.58 -1.77 -21.69
C GLY A 43 31.03 -1.41 -20.27
N ASP A 44 30.39 -1.96 -19.25
CA ASP A 44 30.74 -1.79 -17.84
C ASP A 44 31.77 -2.85 -17.44
N HIS A 45 32.98 -2.43 -17.07
CA HIS A 45 34.13 -3.30 -16.77
C HIS A 45 34.54 -4.29 -17.90
N PRO A 46 34.84 -3.80 -19.12
CA PRO A 46 35.26 -4.67 -20.23
C PRO A 46 36.56 -5.45 -19.98
N GLU A 47 37.38 -5.00 -19.03
CA GLU A 47 38.63 -5.65 -18.62
C GLU A 47 38.44 -7.03 -17.98
N ASP A 48 37.25 -7.35 -17.45
CA ASP A 48 36.97 -8.62 -16.78
C ASP A 48 36.98 -9.82 -17.75
N GLY A 49 36.90 -9.56 -19.06
CA GLY A 49 36.92 -10.59 -20.10
C GLY A 49 35.66 -11.46 -20.14
N CYS A 50 35.78 -12.67 -20.68
CA CYS A 50 34.65 -13.59 -20.89
C CYS A 50 34.74 -14.81 -19.99
N ALA A 51 33.85 -14.92 -19.00
CA ALA A 51 33.72 -16.11 -18.16
C ALA A 51 33.03 -17.29 -18.87
N ILE A 52 32.32 -17.03 -19.97
CA ILE A 52 31.64 -18.04 -20.79
C ILE A 52 32.07 -17.82 -22.25
N THR A 53 32.77 -18.78 -22.82
CA THR A 53 33.37 -18.70 -24.16
C THR A 53 32.45 -19.22 -25.26
N GLU A 54 32.70 -18.83 -26.51
CA GLU A 54 31.97 -19.38 -27.66
C GLU A 54 32.24 -20.87 -27.89
N GLU A 55 33.40 -21.38 -27.46
CA GLU A 55 33.76 -22.79 -27.56
C GLU A 55 32.93 -23.62 -26.59
N GLU A 56 32.78 -23.17 -25.33
CA GLU A 56 31.92 -23.80 -24.33
C GLU A 56 30.46 -23.83 -24.78
N GLN A 57 29.95 -22.76 -25.39
CA GLN A 57 28.59 -22.69 -25.93
C GLN A 57 28.32 -23.73 -27.04
N LYS A 58 29.36 -24.22 -27.71
CA LYS A 58 29.25 -25.25 -28.77
C LYS A 58 29.29 -26.67 -28.22
N THR A 59 29.64 -26.86 -26.95
CA THR A 59 29.71 -28.20 -26.33
C THR A 59 28.34 -28.90 -26.27
N PRO A 60 28.29 -30.24 -26.35
CA PRO A 60 27.05 -30.99 -26.22
C PRO A 60 26.32 -30.73 -24.90
N GLU A 61 27.05 -30.58 -23.79
CA GLU A 61 26.52 -30.37 -22.45
C GLU A 61 25.83 -29.02 -22.35
N PHE A 62 26.46 -27.95 -22.87
CA PHE A 62 25.87 -26.61 -22.88
C PHE A 62 24.62 -26.57 -23.74
N ARG A 63 24.69 -27.10 -24.97
CA ARG A 63 23.56 -27.14 -25.91
C ARG A 63 22.38 -27.93 -25.36
N LYS A 64 22.64 -29.06 -24.71
CA LYS A 64 21.62 -29.86 -24.04
C LYS A 64 20.89 -29.03 -22.98
N LYS A 65 21.63 -28.29 -22.15
CA LYS A 65 21.04 -27.45 -21.10
C LYS A 65 20.24 -26.28 -21.67
N THR A 66 20.70 -25.62 -22.73
CA THR A 66 19.93 -24.54 -23.37
C THR A 66 18.66 -25.05 -24.03
N GLU A 67 18.68 -26.25 -24.62
CA GLU A 67 17.48 -26.86 -25.20
C GLU A 67 16.49 -27.26 -24.10
N GLU A 68 16.96 -27.82 -22.98
CA GLU A 68 16.11 -28.11 -21.80
C GLU A 68 15.41 -26.83 -21.31
N ILE A 69 16.11 -25.70 -21.20
CA ILE A 69 15.51 -24.41 -20.80
C ILE A 69 14.41 -23.99 -21.78
N LYS A 70 14.67 -24.09 -23.09
CA LYS A 70 13.69 -23.74 -24.12
C LYS A 70 12.43 -24.60 -24.02
N LEU A 71 12.58 -25.92 -23.88
CA LEU A 71 11.46 -26.84 -23.75
C LEU A 71 10.62 -26.55 -22.49
N HIS A 72 11.27 -26.26 -21.36
CA HIS A 72 10.57 -25.87 -20.13
C HIS A 72 9.86 -24.53 -20.26
N LEU A 73 10.43 -23.57 -20.98
CA LEU A 73 9.78 -22.28 -21.23
C LEU A 73 8.56 -22.44 -22.15
N GLU A 74 8.67 -23.25 -23.20
CA GLU A 74 7.54 -23.58 -24.09
C GLU A 74 6.40 -24.28 -23.32
N ASP A 75 6.72 -25.25 -22.46
CA ASP A 75 5.74 -25.88 -21.56
C ASP A 75 5.05 -24.86 -20.66
N LEU A 76 5.82 -23.98 -20.03
CA LEU A 76 5.28 -22.95 -19.14
C LEU A 76 4.34 -21.99 -19.87
N ILE A 77 4.72 -21.53 -21.08
CA ILE A 77 3.87 -20.69 -21.93
C ILE A 77 2.56 -21.40 -22.25
N ASN A 78 2.62 -22.67 -22.68
CA ASN A 78 1.42 -23.45 -23.00
C ASN A 78 0.50 -23.65 -21.79
N ARG A 79 1.07 -23.83 -20.60
CA ARG A 79 0.30 -23.95 -19.36
C ARG A 79 -0.47 -22.67 -19.04
N PHE A 80 0.17 -21.50 -19.14
CA PHE A 80 -0.48 -20.20 -18.90
C PHE A 80 -1.56 -19.86 -19.94
N GLN A 81 -1.55 -20.45 -21.15
CA GLN A 81 -2.63 -20.27 -22.11
C GLN A 81 -3.97 -20.88 -21.65
N ASN A 82 -3.99 -21.66 -20.57
CA ASN A 82 -5.22 -22.16 -19.93
C ASN A 82 -5.84 -21.17 -18.93
N GLU A 83 -5.22 -20.02 -18.70
CA GLU A 83 -5.79 -18.96 -17.86
C GLU A 83 -7.05 -18.34 -18.50
N VAL A 84 -7.85 -17.66 -17.68
CA VAL A 84 -9.00 -16.91 -18.18
C VAL A 84 -8.48 -15.76 -19.07
N PRO A 85 -8.96 -15.62 -20.32
CA PRO A 85 -8.45 -14.61 -21.25
C PRO A 85 -8.95 -13.20 -20.90
N SER A 86 -8.39 -12.60 -19.84
CA SER A 86 -8.77 -11.28 -19.32
C SER A 86 -8.43 -10.12 -20.26
N PHE A 87 -7.58 -10.36 -21.26
CA PHE A 87 -7.31 -9.43 -22.36
C PHE A 87 -8.49 -9.31 -23.34
N SER A 88 -9.40 -10.28 -23.36
CA SER A 88 -10.56 -10.26 -24.24
C SER A 88 -11.64 -9.32 -23.69
N PRO A 89 -12.26 -8.47 -24.52
CA PRO A 89 -13.39 -7.63 -24.09
C PRO A 89 -14.64 -8.46 -23.72
N ARG A 90 -14.63 -9.77 -23.99
CA ARG A 90 -15.66 -10.70 -23.54
C ARG A 90 -15.59 -10.99 -22.04
N TYR A 91 -14.42 -10.77 -21.41
CA TYR A 91 -14.25 -10.94 -19.98
C TYR A 91 -14.70 -9.68 -19.23
N ILE A 92 -15.76 -9.81 -18.44
CA ILE A 92 -16.33 -8.74 -17.59
C ILE A 92 -16.63 -9.33 -16.21
N GLY A 93 -15.62 -9.98 -15.62
CA GLY A 93 -15.73 -10.72 -14.36
C GLY A 93 -15.19 -9.93 -13.17
N HIS A 94 -13.93 -10.18 -12.83
CA HIS A 94 -13.25 -9.52 -11.71
C HIS A 94 -12.39 -8.33 -12.17
N MET A 95 -11.78 -7.62 -11.21
CA MET A 95 -10.85 -6.50 -11.42
C MET A 95 -9.51 -6.96 -12.00
N VAL A 96 -9.56 -7.57 -13.18
CA VAL A 96 -8.40 -7.99 -13.96
C VAL A 96 -8.65 -7.52 -15.38
N SER A 97 -7.72 -6.71 -15.88
CA SER A 97 -7.73 -6.20 -17.24
C SER A 97 -6.38 -6.44 -17.90
N GLU A 98 -6.31 -6.19 -19.20
CA GLU A 98 -5.04 -6.14 -19.93
C GLU A 98 -4.02 -5.24 -19.22
N ILE A 99 -2.77 -5.70 -19.17
CA ILE A 99 -1.64 -4.96 -18.58
C ILE A 99 -1.25 -3.87 -19.56
N SER A 100 -0.97 -2.66 -19.07
CA SER A 100 -0.48 -1.60 -19.95
C SER A 100 0.95 -1.91 -20.42
N ILE A 101 1.22 -1.71 -21.71
CA ILE A 101 2.53 -1.91 -22.33
C ILE A 101 3.63 -1.15 -21.58
N PRO A 102 3.47 0.14 -21.19
CA PRO A 102 4.49 0.83 -20.41
C PRO A 102 4.80 0.15 -19.07
N ALA A 103 3.79 -0.36 -18.35
CA ALA A 103 3.99 -1.05 -17.09
C ALA A 103 4.71 -2.40 -17.30
N LEU A 104 4.31 -3.16 -18.30
CA LEU A 104 4.96 -4.44 -18.66
C LEU A 104 6.43 -4.23 -19.02
N LEU A 105 6.73 -3.31 -19.92
CA LEU A 105 8.09 -3.03 -20.37
C LEU A 105 8.97 -2.46 -19.24
N GLY A 106 8.41 -1.57 -18.41
CA GLY A 106 9.11 -1.05 -17.23
C GLY A 106 9.46 -2.16 -16.23
N TYR A 107 8.54 -3.12 -16.03
CA TYR A 107 8.77 -4.27 -15.14
C TYR A 107 9.85 -5.21 -15.67
N ILE A 108 9.78 -5.59 -16.96
CA ILE A 108 10.81 -6.42 -17.63
C ILE A 108 12.18 -5.73 -17.51
N THR A 109 12.24 -4.45 -17.86
CA THR A 109 13.49 -3.66 -17.76
C THR A 109 14.03 -3.70 -16.34
N THR A 110 13.19 -3.46 -15.33
CA THR A 110 13.63 -3.42 -13.93
C THR A 110 14.17 -4.77 -13.45
N ILE A 111 13.55 -5.90 -13.83
CA ILE A 111 14.02 -7.24 -13.46
C ILE A 111 15.43 -7.52 -13.99
N LEU A 112 15.78 -7.03 -15.19
CA LEU A 112 17.11 -7.25 -15.78
C LEU A 112 18.24 -6.59 -14.98
N TYR A 113 17.95 -5.49 -14.29
CA TYR A 113 18.88 -4.82 -13.37
C TYR A 113 18.70 -5.24 -11.90
N ASN A 114 17.57 -5.86 -11.57
CA ASN A 114 17.22 -6.44 -10.28
C ASN A 114 17.57 -5.57 -9.05
N PRO A 115 17.15 -4.29 -9.01
CA PRO A 115 17.44 -3.42 -7.88
C PRO A 115 16.72 -3.89 -6.61
N ASN A 116 17.39 -3.79 -5.46
CA ASN A 116 16.77 -4.04 -4.15
C ASN A 116 16.46 -2.72 -3.43
N ASN A 117 15.21 -2.25 -3.53
CA ASN A 117 14.76 -0.94 -3.00
C ASN A 117 14.80 -0.81 -1.47
N ILE A 118 15.21 -1.85 -0.71
CA ILE A 118 15.41 -1.72 0.74
C ILE A 118 16.69 -0.96 1.10
N SER A 119 17.68 -0.93 0.20
CA SER A 119 18.98 -0.33 0.46
C SER A 119 19.39 0.59 -0.69
N GLU A 120 19.72 1.84 -0.34
CA GLU A 120 20.18 2.86 -1.29
C GLU A 120 21.47 2.46 -2.00
N GLU A 121 22.33 1.69 -1.32
CA GLU A 121 23.60 1.21 -1.88
C GLU A 121 23.38 0.30 -3.10
N VAL A 122 22.28 -0.47 -3.10
CA VAL A 122 21.95 -1.48 -4.12
C VAL A 122 20.86 -0.99 -5.08
N SER A 123 20.11 0.07 -4.74
CA SER A 123 19.02 0.62 -5.57
C SER A 123 19.04 2.15 -5.69
N ARG A 124 20.15 2.70 -6.19
CA ARG A 124 20.27 4.16 -6.41
C ARG A 124 19.25 4.71 -7.42
N VAL A 125 18.95 3.94 -8.46
CA VAL A 125 18.00 4.34 -9.52
C VAL A 125 16.58 3.93 -9.15
N GLY A 126 16.38 2.70 -8.67
CA GLY A 126 15.05 2.19 -8.32
C GLY A 126 14.36 3.01 -7.22
N MET A 127 15.10 3.47 -6.21
CA MET A 127 14.54 4.36 -5.17
C MET A 127 14.15 5.74 -5.70
N LYS A 128 14.87 6.29 -6.69
CA LYS A 128 14.51 7.57 -7.32
C LYS A 128 13.23 7.45 -8.13
N ILE A 129 13.13 6.41 -8.96
CA ILE A 129 11.93 6.12 -9.76
C ILE A 129 10.72 5.88 -8.84
N GLU A 130 10.90 5.11 -7.76
CA GLU A 130 9.84 4.91 -6.76
C GLU A 130 9.40 6.25 -6.16
N ARG A 131 10.34 7.12 -5.76
CA ARG A 131 10.03 8.44 -5.22
C ARG A 131 9.27 9.32 -6.23
N GLU A 132 9.66 9.32 -7.49
CA GLU A 132 8.96 10.05 -8.57
C GLU A 132 7.51 9.57 -8.71
N ALA A 133 7.31 8.26 -8.80
CA ALA A 133 5.97 7.67 -8.90
C ALA A 133 5.10 7.96 -7.65
N ILE A 134 5.70 7.98 -6.46
CA ILE A 134 4.99 8.36 -5.22
C ILE A 134 4.60 9.84 -5.23
N CYS A 135 5.48 10.72 -5.72
CA CYS A 135 5.16 12.14 -5.88
C CYS A 135 3.99 12.34 -6.84
N ASP A 136 3.97 11.63 -7.97
CA ASP A 136 2.86 11.66 -8.93
C ASP A 136 1.55 11.18 -8.30
N LEU A 137 1.58 10.10 -7.52
CA LEU A 137 0.43 9.62 -6.76
C LEU A 137 -0.04 10.65 -5.73
N MET A 138 0.87 11.32 -5.01
CA MET A 138 0.50 12.37 -4.06
C MET A 138 -0.20 13.55 -4.75
N ILE A 139 0.33 13.99 -5.89
CA ILE A 139 -0.27 15.06 -6.71
C ILE A 139 -1.67 14.65 -7.17
N MET A 140 -1.83 13.41 -7.67
CA MET A 140 -3.13 12.86 -8.06
C MET A 140 -4.14 12.86 -6.92
N LEU A 141 -3.69 12.59 -5.69
CA LEU A 141 -4.52 12.59 -4.49
C LEU A 141 -4.73 13.98 -3.87
N GLY A 142 -4.15 15.04 -4.45
CA GLY A 142 -4.23 16.41 -3.91
C GLY A 142 -3.38 16.65 -2.66
N VAL A 143 -2.37 15.81 -2.42
CA VAL A 143 -1.46 15.89 -1.27
C VAL A 143 -0.15 16.57 -1.69
N ASN A 144 0.34 17.53 -0.90
CA ASN A 144 1.63 18.18 -1.17
C ASN A 144 2.81 17.20 -0.96
N PRO A 145 3.59 16.87 -2.01
CA PRO A 145 4.70 15.92 -1.91
C PRO A 145 5.83 16.34 -0.96
N GLU A 146 5.99 17.64 -0.68
CA GLU A 146 6.99 18.14 0.27
C GLU A 146 6.64 17.76 1.71
N LYS A 147 5.34 17.74 2.02
CA LYS A 147 4.79 17.51 3.37
C LYS A 147 4.33 16.08 3.62
N ALA A 148 4.40 15.21 2.61
CA ALA A 148 3.96 13.83 2.70
C ALA A 148 5.06 12.84 2.31
N ARG A 149 4.90 11.59 2.74
CA ARG A 149 5.77 10.47 2.39
C ARG A 149 4.89 9.26 2.07
N GLY A 150 5.40 8.39 1.21
CA GLY A 150 4.75 7.15 0.80
C GLY A 150 5.82 6.15 0.38
N HIS A 151 5.39 4.93 0.11
CA HIS A 151 6.19 3.88 -0.54
C HIS A 151 5.23 2.87 -1.18
N PHE A 152 5.73 2.08 -2.13
CA PHE A 152 4.97 0.95 -2.63
C PHE A 152 4.92 -0.18 -1.60
N THR A 153 3.84 -0.95 -1.65
CA THR A 153 3.68 -2.19 -0.87
C THR A 153 3.36 -3.33 -1.82
N SER A 154 3.40 -4.57 -1.34
CA SER A 154 3.03 -5.73 -2.16
C SER A 154 1.56 -5.76 -2.60
N GLY A 155 0.72 -4.87 -2.07
CA GLY A 155 -0.68 -4.73 -2.47
C GLY A 155 -1.54 -4.04 -1.41
N GLY A 156 -2.81 -3.78 -1.75
CA GLY A 156 -3.73 -3.03 -0.90
C GLY A 156 -3.97 -3.62 0.50
N THR A 157 -3.81 -4.93 0.68
CA THR A 157 -3.91 -5.56 2.02
C THR A 157 -2.80 -5.07 2.95
N VAL A 158 -1.55 -5.03 2.49
CA VAL A 158 -0.40 -4.59 3.29
C VAL A 158 -0.49 -3.08 3.53
N ALA A 159 -0.84 -2.29 2.50
CA ALA A 159 -1.06 -0.85 2.65
C ALA A 159 -2.12 -0.52 3.73
N ASN A 160 -3.24 -1.26 3.77
CA ASN A 160 -4.26 -1.09 4.81
C ASN A 160 -3.75 -1.44 6.21
N ILE A 161 -2.99 -2.54 6.34
CA ILE A 161 -2.41 -2.94 7.62
C ILE A 161 -1.41 -1.90 8.12
N GLU A 162 -0.54 -1.38 7.24
CA GLU A 162 0.39 -0.31 7.60
C GLU A 162 -0.33 0.99 8.00
N GLY A 163 -1.44 1.33 7.33
CA GLY A 163 -2.31 2.43 7.73
C GLY A 163 -2.83 2.27 9.16
N LEU A 164 -3.32 1.07 9.51
CA LEU A 164 -3.74 0.74 10.88
C LEU A 164 -2.57 0.81 11.88
N VAL A 165 -1.39 0.31 11.51
CA VAL A 165 -0.17 0.40 12.35
C VAL A 165 0.15 1.87 12.65
N ARG A 166 0.19 2.73 11.62
CA ARG A 166 0.48 4.16 11.77
C ARG A 166 -0.57 4.88 12.62
N ALA A 167 -1.85 4.58 12.40
CA ALA A 167 -2.94 5.14 13.18
C ALA A 167 -2.87 4.72 14.67
N ARG A 168 -2.57 3.45 14.94
CA ARG A 168 -2.36 2.94 16.30
C ARG A 168 -1.13 3.56 16.97
N ALA A 169 -0.02 3.73 16.25
CA ALA A 169 1.18 4.34 16.77
C ALA A 169 0.97 5.82 17.13
N ARG A 170 0.23 6.57 16.31
CA ARG A 170 -0.22 7.94 16.64
C ARG A 170 -1.05 7.96 17.92
N LEU A 171 -2.04 7.08 18.01
CA LEU A 171 -2.90 6.98 19.20
C LEU A 171 -2.10 6.67 20.47
N ALA A 172 -1.08 5.80 20.36
CA ALA A 172 -0.18 5.46 21.46
C ALA A 172 0.59 6.68 22.00
N ARG A 173 1.08 7.53 21.09
CA ARG A 173 1.77 8.78 21.44
C ARG A 173 0.83 9.74 22.15
N TRP A 174 -0.37 9.95 21.61
CA TRP A 174 -1.34 10.88 22.19
C TRP A 174 -1.86 10.40 23.55
N ILE A 175 -2.14 9.11 23.72
CA ILE A 175 -2.51 8.56 25.03
C ILE A 175 -1.38 8.76 26.04
N ALA A 176 -0.13 8.44 25.66
CA ALA A 176 1.02 8.59 26.54
C ALA A 176 1.22 10.04 27.01
N ALA A 177 1.12 11.00 26.08
CA ALA A 177 1.18 12.43 26.40
C ALA A 177 0.04 12.84 27.36
N GLY A 178 -1.20 12.41 27.09
CA GLY A 178 -2.32 12.74 27.96
C GLY A 178 -2.24 12.14 29.37
N LEU A 179 -1.55 11.01 29.54
CA LEU A 179 -1.28 10.41 30.85
C LEU A 179 -0.30 11.25 31.69
N VAL A 180 0.72 11.85 31.05
CA VAL A 180 1.73 12.67 31.73
C VAL A 180 1.36 14.15 31.82
N ALA A 181 0.37 14.59 31.05
CA ALA A 181 -0.16 15.95 31.05
C ALA A 181 -0.74 16.37 32.42
N GLY A 182 -0.96 17.67 32.61
CA GLY A 182 -1.36 18.27 33.90
C GLY A 182 -2.62 17.64 34.48
N ARG A 183 -2.73 17.54 35.82
CA ARG A 183 -3.95 17.02 36.44
C ARG A 183 -5.17 17.88 36.08
N GLY A 184 -6.22 17.26 35.55
CA GLY A 184 -7.46 17.94 35.18
C GLY A 184 -7.50 18.51 33.76
N GLU A 185 -6.40 18.39 32.99
CA GLU A 185 -6.33 18.88 31.62
C GLU A 185 -7.27 18.13 30.66
N TYR A 186 -7.36 16.80 30.84
CA TYR A 186 -8.28 15.94 30.11
C TYR A 186 -9.25 15.31 31.10
N LYS A 187 -10.55 15.39 30.79
CA LYS A 187 -11.62 14.75 31.56
C LYS A 187 -11.79 13.30 31.16
N THR A 188 -11.52 12.98 29.89
CA THR A 188 -11.71 11.64 29.33
C THR A 188 -10.45 11.12 28.65
N LEU A 189 -10.37 9.80 28.49
CA LEU A 189 -9.29 9.17 27.72
C LEU A 189 -9.43 9.53 26.24
N SER A 190 -10.66 9.61 25.72
CA SER A 190 -10.92 10.02 24.34
C SER A 190 -10.41 11.43 24.04
N GLU A 191 -10.53 12.39 24.96
CA GLU A 191 -9.94 13.73 24.78
C GLU A 191 -8.41 13.66 24.71
N ALA A 192 -7.77 12.96 25.65
CA ALA A 192 -6.32 12.76 25.66
C ALA A 192 -5.80 12.05 24.39
N ALA A 193 -6.55 11.05 23.93
CA ALA A 193 -6.19 10.21 22.79
C ALA A 193 -6.43 10.90 21.44
N HIS A 194 -7.06 12.07 21.37
CA HIS A 194 -7.28 12.82 20.13
C HIS A 194 -6.84 14.29 20.23
N GLN A 195 -5.85 14.56 21.07
CA GLN A 195 -5.37 15.92 21.38
C GLN A 195 -4.67 16.66 20.22
N GLY A 196 -4.28 15.95 19.15
CA GLY A 196 -3.55 16.54 18.02
C GLY A 196 -2.03 16.63 18.24
N TRP A 197 -1.29 16.94 17.16
CA TRP A 197 0.17 17.00 17.17
C TRP A 197 0.72 18.22 17.92
N GLU A 198 0.12 19.39 17.72
CA GLU A 198 0.54 20.63 18.39
C GLU A 198 0.55 20.48 19.93
N ARG A 199 -0.52 19.87 20.47
CA ARG A 199 -0.59 19.62 21.91
C ARG A 199 0.38 18.53 22.35
N TYR A 200 0.48 17.43 21.60
CA TYR A 200 1.46 16.38 21.86
C TYR A 200 2.88 16.94 21.96
N ASP A 201 3.31 17.74 20.99
CA ASP A 201 4.65 18.34 20.94
C ASP A 201 4.90 19.27 22.12
N SER A 202 3.88 20.06 22.51
CA SER A 202 3.94 20.91 23.71
C SER A 202 4.15 20.11 24.99
N VAL A 203 3.46 18.97 25.14
CA VAL A 203 3.62 18.09 26.31
C VAL A 203 4.97 17.40 26.31
N VAL A 204 5.48 16.98 25.14
CA VAL A 204 6.83 16.40 25.02
C VAL A 204 7.90 17.43 25.42
N ALA A 205 7.76 18.69 24.98
CA ALA A 205 8.67 19.77 25.35
C ALA A 205 8.66 20.05 26.87
N GLU A 206 7.51 19.96 27.52
CA GLU A 206 7.36 20.21 28.97
C GLU A 206 7.83 19.03 29.84
N LYS A 207 7.47 17.80 29.47
CA LYS A 207 7.67 16.59 30.30
C LYS A 207 8.90 15.77 29.92
N GLY A 208 9.43 15.96 28.71
CA GLY A 208 10.53 15.18 28.15
C GLY A 208 10.10 13.83 27.56
N GLU A 209 10.85 13.35 26.58
CA GLU A 209 10.55 12.11 25.83
C GLU A 209 10.52 10.86 26.71
N GLU A 210 11.36 10.78 27.73
CA GLU A 210 11.45 9.62 28.61
C GLU A 210 10.16 9.40 29.42
N ALA A 211 9.49 10.50 29.82
CA ALA A 211 8.19 10.42 30.49
C ALA A 211 7.12 9.85 29.55
N ILE A 212 7.12 10.28 28.29
CA ILE A 212 6.21 9.77 27.25
C ILE A 212 6.48 8.29 27.00
N ARG A 213 7.75 7.90 26.84
CA ARG A 213 8.16 6.51 26.55
C ARG A 213 7.66 5.53 27.61
N LYS A 214 7.73 5.90 28.89
CA LYS A 214 7.23 5.08 30.02
C LYS A 214 5.71 4.83 29.97
N MET A 215 4.96 5.78 29.42
CA MET A 215 3.49 5.70 29.28
C MET A 215 3.03 5.23 27.89
N HIS A 216 3.97 4.89 26.99
CA HIS A 216 3.68 4.49 25.62
C HIS A 216 3.51 2.97 25.50
N PHE A 217 2.30 2.48 25.23
CA PHE A 217 1.98 1.04 25.24
C PHE A 217 2.65 0.19 24.13
N LEU A 218 3.34 0.80 23.15
CA LEU A 218 4.20 0.08 22.21
C LEU A 218 5.69 0.05 22.61
N HIS A 219 6.10 0.88 23.57
CA HIS A 219 7.50 0.96 24.05
C HIS A 219 7.65 0.47 25.49
N SER A 220 6.53 0.29 26.20
CA SER A 220 6.42 -0.17 27.58
C SER A 220 5.37 -1.27 27.70
N ASN A 221 5.35 -1.99 28.83
CA ASN A 221 4.39 -3.08 29.05
C ASN A 221 2.93 -2.57 28.93
N PRO A 222 2.14 -3.06 27.95
CA PRO A 222 0.80 -2.56 27.69
C PRO A 222 -0.16 -2.75 28.86
N TYR A 223 0.02 -3.80 29.68
CA TYR A 223 -0.81 -4.03 30.87
C TYR A 223 -0.52 -3.02 31.98
N GLY A 224 0.74 -2.57 32.11
CA GLY A 224 1.12 -1.52 33.05
C GLY A 224 0.53 -0.17 32.63
N VAL A 225 0.65 0.16 31.35
CA VAL A 225 0.05 1.39 30.78
C VAL A 225 -1.47 1.37 30.93
N ALA A 226 -2.13 0.22 30.70
CA ALA A 226 -3.57 0.08 30.91
C ALA A 226 -3.96 0.43 32.36
N LYS A 227 -3.25 -0.09 33.37
CA LYS A 227 -3.52 0.26 34.78
C LYS A 227 -3.37 1.75 35.08
N GLU A 228 -2.38 2.41 34.47
CA GLU A 228 -2.23 3.86 34.63
C GLU A 228 -3.35 4.64 33.93
N ILE A 229 -3.85 4.17 32.77
CA ILE A 229 -5.05 4.71 32.12
C ILE A 229 -6.26 4.60 33.06
N GLU A 230 -6.51 3.41 33.60
CA GLU A 230 -7.62 3.15 34.51
C GLU A 230 -7.56 4.04 35.75
N LYS A 231 -6.38 4.15 36.37
CA LYS A 231 -6.13 5.02 37.51
C LYS A 231 -6.31 6.50 37.19
N ARG A 232 -5.86 6.94 36.01
CA ARG A 232 -5.89 8.36 35.61
C ARG A 232 -7.29 8.84 35.30
N PHE A 233 -8.07 8.02 34.59
CA PHE A 233 -9.38 8.40 34.05
C PHE A 233 -10.55 7.76 34.80
N GLY A 234 -10.30 6.88 35.76
CA GLY A 234 -11.35 6.22 36.54
C GLY A 234 -12.24 5.31 35.70
N ILE A 235 -11.66 4.58 34.75
CA ILE A 235 -12.39 3.71 33.80
C ILE A 235 -11.89 2.26 33.89
N SER A 236 -12.68 1.33 33.33
CA SER A 236 -12.20 -0.01 32.95
C SER A 236 -11.68 0.06 31.51
N TYR A 237 -10.38 -0.11 31.28
CA TYR A 237 -9.80 0.12 29.96
C TYR A 237 -10.03 -1.07 29.03
N MET A 238 -10.87 -0.88 28.00
CA MET A 238 -11.24 -1.91 27.03
C MET A 238 -10.52 -1.78 25.67
N GLY A 239 -9.47 -0.95 25.60
CA GLY A 239 -8.78 -0.68 24.35
C GLY A 239 -9.56 0.21 23.37
N PRO A 240 -8.91 0.66 22.28
CA PRO A 240 -9.51 1.53 21.28
C PRO A 240 -10.33 0.72 20.25
N VAL A 241 -11.09 1.44 19.43
CA VAL A 241 -11.97 0.87 18.40
C VAL A 241 -11.57 1.33 17.00
N VAL A 242 -11.94 0.54 15.99
CA VAL A 242 -11.75 0.86 14.57
C VAL A 242 -13.12 0.91 13.90
N LEU A 243 -13.39 2.02 13.22
CA LEU A 243 -14.65 2.23 12.48
C LEU A 243 -14.40 2.04 10.99
N ALA A 244 -15.18 1.18 10.33
CA ALA A 244 -15.17 1.02 8.88
C ALA A 244 -16.55 0.51 8.37
N PRO A 245 -16.91 0.70 7.09
CA PRO A 245 -18.16 0.20 6.57
C PRO A 245 -18.30 -1.31 6.73
N GLU A 246 -19.50 -1.82 6.98
CA GLU A 246 -19.75 -3.25 7.21
C GLU A 246 -19.33 -4.15 6.04
N THR A 247 -19.27 -3.60 4.81
CA THR A 247 -18.81 -4.26 3.57
C THR A 247 -17.32 -4.07 3.27
N LYS A 248 -16.53 -3.57 4.22
CA LYS A 248 -15.07 -3.47 4.15
C LYS A 248 -14.40 -4.72 3.56
N HIS A 249 -13.29 -4.47 2.87
CA HIS A 249 -12.36 -5.52 2.44
C HIS A 249 -11.84 -6.32 3.65
N TYR A 250 -11.62 -7.62 3.46
CA TYR A 250 -11.24 -8.55 4.55
C TYR A 250 -9.91 -8.18 5.24
N SER A 251 -9.08 -7.33 4.63
CA SER A 251 -7.83 -6.84 5.21
C SER A 251 -8.04 -6.06 6.50
N TRP A 252 -9.18 -5.39 6.68
CA TRP A 252 -9.50 -4.62 7.89
C TRP A 252 -9.60 -5.50 9.14
N PRO A 253 -10.53 -6.49 9.21
CA PRO A 253 -10.59 -7.37 10.37
C PRO A 253 -9.30 -8.17 10.56
N LYS A 254 -8.61 -8.56 9.48
CA LYS A 254 -7.29 -9.20 9.58
C LYS A 254 -6.25 -8.29 10.25
N GLY A 255 -6.17 -7.02 9.86
CA GLY A 255 -5.26 -6.04 10.47
C GLY A 255 -5.55 -5.79 11.95
N ILE A 256 -6.83 -5.69 12.33
CA ILE A 256 -7.25 -5.54 13.73
C ILE A 256 -6.79 -6.72 14.59
N LEU A 257 -6.96 -7.95 14.08
CA LEU A 257 -6.49 -9.16 14.74
C LEU A 257 -4.96 -9.22 14.84
N LEU A 258 -4.25 -8.91 13.75
CA LEU A 258 -2.77 -8.88 13.73
C LEU A 258 -2.20 -7.86 14.71
N LEU A 259 -2.89 -6.74 14.92
CA LEU A 259 -2.50 -5.73 15.91
C LEU A 259 -2.86 -6.12 17.34
N GLY A 260 -3.56 -7.24 17.56
CA GLY A 260 -3.95 -7.69 18.90
C GLY A 260 -5.00 -6.79 19.56
N LEU A 261 -5.82 -6.09 18.76
CA LEU A 261 -6.92 -5.27 19.28
C LEU A 261 -8.16 -6.09 19.65
N GLY A 262 -8.26 -7.32 19.17
CA GLY A 262 -9.44 -8.18 19.35
C GLY A 262 -10.53 -7.91 18.30
N ALA A 263 -11.35 -8.92 18.02
CA ALA A 263 -12.42 -8.80 17.02
C ALA A 263 -13.51 -7.80 17.43
N ASP A 264 -13.70 -7.61 18.73
CA ASP A 264 -14.65 -6.68 19.36
C ASP A 264 -14.24 -5.20 19.22
N ALA A 265 -12.99 -4.92 18.86
CA ALA A 265 -12.54 -3.58 18.51
C ALA A 265 -13.06 -3.12 17.14
N PHE A 266 -13.54 -4.03 16.29
CA PHE A 266 -14.14 -3.66 15.00
C PHE A 266 -15.59 -3.23 15.17
N TRP A 267 -15.88 -1.96 14.87
CA TRP A 267 -17.20 -1.36 15.00
C TRP A 267 -17.73 -0.98 13.61
N PRO A 268 -18.68 -1.74 13.03
CA PRO A 268 -19.14 -1.52 11.68
C PRO A 268 -19.98 -0.24 11.56
N ILE A 269 -19.87 0.41 10.40
CA ILE A 269 -20.75 1.48 9.96
C ILE A 269 -21.66 0.93 8.86
N SER A 270 -22.96 1.11 9.03
CA SER A 270 -23.98 0.69 8.06
C SER A 270 -23.84 1.47 6.76
N LEU A 271 -24.37 0.91 5.68
CA LEU A 271 -24.46 1.61 4.40
C LEU A 271 -25.82 2.32 4.23
N ASP A 272 -25.85 3.32 3.35
CA ASP A 272 -27.09 3.86 2.81
C ASP A 272 -27.64 2.97 1.69
N LYS A 273 -28.82 3.32 1.18
CA LYS A 273 -29.50 2.58 0.09
C LYS A 273 -28.72 2.54 -1.24
N TYR A 274 -27.66 3.35 -1.38
CA TYR A 274 -26.78 3.38 -2.55
C TYR A 274 -25.47 2.62 -2.30
N GLY A 275 -25.31 1.96 -1.15
CA GLY A 275 -24.10 1.25 -0.78
C GLY A 275 -22.96 2.15 -0.32
N LYS A 276 -23.25 3.43 -0.01
CA LYS A 276 -22.26 4.38 0.53
C LYS A 276 -22.25 4.33 2.05
N LEU A 277 -21.16 4.77 2.67
CA LEU A 277 -21.04 4.88 4.12
C LEU A 277 -22.16 5.79 4.70
N SER A 278 -22.94 5.31 5.65
CA SER A 278 -24.00 6.09 6.30
C SER A 278 -23.41 7.13 7.26
N ILE A 279 -23.48 8.42 6.91
CA ILE A 279 -23.03 9.52 7.77
C ILE A 279 -23.80 9.59 9.10
N PRO A 280 -25.14 9.40 9.14
CA PRO A 280 -25.86 9.32 10.41
C PRO A 280 -25.36 8.20 11.33
N ASP A 281 -25.03 7.04 10.78
CA ASP A 281 -24.49 5.93 11.56
C ASP A 281 -23.05 6.17 12.01
N LEU A 282 -22.20 6.74 11.14
CA LEU A 282 -20.85 7.15 11.51
C LEU A 282 -20.88 8.10 12.73
N LYS A 283 -21.79 9.08 12.72
CA LYS A 283 -22.00 9.98 13.86
C LYS A 283 -22.42 9.20 15.11
N ARG A 284 -23.43 8.32 14.99
CA ARG A 284 -23.90 7.47 16.09
C ARG A 284 -22.78 6.63 16.71
N GLN A 285 -21.94 5.99 15.89
CA GLN A 285 -20.83 5.17 16.36
C GLN A 285 -19.71 6.01 17.01
N THR A 286 -19.47 7.21 16.49
CA THR A 286 -18.52 8.17 17.08
C THR A 286 -19.02 8.65 18.44
N ASP A 287 -20.29 9.05 18.54
CA ASP A 287 -20.93 9.48 19.79
C ASP A 287 -20.93 8.36 20.83
N LYS A 288 -21.17 7.11 20.39
CA LYS A 288 -21.05 5.92 21.23
C LYS A 288 -19.61 5.75 21.76
N ALA A 289 -18.60 5.85 20.90
CA ALA A 289 -17.20 5.71 21.30
C ALA A 289 -16.77 6.78 22.30
N LEU A 290 -17.23 8.03 22.11
CA LEU A 290 -17.02 9.12 23.05
C LEU A 290 -17.70 8.85 24.41
N LYS A 291 -18.96 8.41 24.39
CA LYS A 291 -19.72 8.09 25.60
C LYS A 291 -19.12 6.91 26.38
N GLU A 292 -18.66 5.88 25.68
CA GLU A 292 -17.98 4.72 26.27
C GLU A 292 -16.51 4.99 26.61
N ASN A 293 -16.01 6.20 26.34
CA ASN A 293 -14.62 6.61 26.54
C ASN A 293 -13.61 5.65 25.89
N ARG A 294 -13.96 5.12 24.70
CA ARG A 294 -13.12 4.25 23.87
C ARG A 294 -12.53 5.07 22.73
N PRO A 295 -11.20 5.29 22.69
CA PRO A 295 -10.59 6.04 21.62
C PRO A 295 -10.77 5.38 20.25
N ILE A 296 -10.85 6.17 19.18
CA ILE A 296 -11.00 5.68 17.82
C ILE A 296 -9.60 5.68 17.19
N VAL A 297 -9.08 4.49 16.84
CA VAL A 297 -7.80 4.38 16.12
C VAL A 297 -7.89 5.08 14.78
N MET A 298 -8.97 4.79 14.05
CA MET A 298 -9.24 5.29 12.72
C MET A 298 -10.73 5.11 12.37
N ALA A 299 -11.26 6.05 11.59
CA ALA A 299 -12.48 5.85 10.79
C ALA A 299 -12.09 5.76 9.30
N GLY A 300 -12.33 4.60 8.68
CA GLY A 300 -12.00 4.34 7.27
C GLY A 300 -13.22 4.36 6.36
N GLY A 301 -13.06 4.91 5.15
CA GLY A 301 -13.98 4.72 4.02
C GLY A 301 -13.43 3.67 3.03
N VAL A 302 -14.28 3.12 2.17
CA VAL A 302 -13.89 2.16 1.12
C VAL A 302 -14.20 2.75 -0.25
N ASP A 303 -13.17 2.88 -1.10
CA ASP A 303 -13.23 3.54 -2.42
C ASP A 303 -14.07 2.78 -3.44
N SER A 304 -13.84 1.48 -3.52
CA SER A 304 -14.55 0.59 -4.42
C SER A 304 -14.82 -0.67 -3.63
N GLN A 305 -16.11 -1.02 -3.53
CA GLN A 305 -16.45 -2.33 -3.01
C GLN A 305 -15.98 -3.37 -4.05
N ALA A 306 -15.54 -4.54 -3.61
CA ALA A 306 -15.22 -5.65 -4.50
C ALA A 306 -16.48 -6.24 -5.22
N SER A 307 -17.60 -5.51 -5.23
CA SER A 307 -18.93 -5.88 -5.69
C SER A 307 -19.52 -4.70 -6.51
N PRO A 308 -20.42 -4.93 -7.48
CA PRO A 308 -20.48 -4.21 -8.76
C PRO A 308 -21.16 -2.82 -8.74
N MET A 309 -21.24 -2.13 -7.61
CA MET A 309 -21.90 -0.80 -7.54
C MET A 309 -20.88 0.34 -7.57
N PRO A 310 -21.06 1.38 -8.41
CA PRO A 310 -20.10 2.47 -8.55
C PRO A 310 -20.32 3.58 -7.51
N SER A 311 -19.25 4.07 -6.89
CA SER A 311 -19.15 5.40 -6.24
C SER A 311 -17.70 5.67 -5.82
N PRO A 312 -17.23 6.95 -5.81
CA PRO A 312 -15.84 7.28 -5.49
C PRO A 312 -15.63 7.37 -3.98
N SER A 313 -14.51 6.85 -3.46
CA SER A 313 -14.00 7.15 -2.11
C SER A 313 -12.51 6.83 -1.94
N VAL A 314 -11.64 7.63 -2.53
CA VAL A 314 -10.19 7.58 -2.29
C VAL A 314 -9.83 7.34 -0.81
N SER A 315 -8.88 6.43 -0.56
CA SER A 315 -8.18 6.38 0.73
C SER A 315 -7.23 7.59 0.84
N VAL A 316 -7.78 8.81 0.88
CA VAL A 316 -6.96 10.01 1.14
C VAL A 316 -6.73 10.06 2.64
N TRP A 317 -5.50 9.81 3.02
CA TRP A 317 -5.00 10.19 4.33
C TRP A 317 -4.75 11.70 4.30
N VAL A 318 -5.78 12.48 4.62
CA VAL A 318 -5.54 13.86 5.02
C VAL A 318 -4.80 13.77 6.34
N GLY A 319 -3.51 14.10 6.32
CA GLY A 319 -2.82 14.43 7.55
C GLY A 319 -3.66 15.51 8.22
N LEU A 320 -4.27 15.18 9.36
CA LEU A 320 -4.61 16.19 10.35
C LEU A 320 -3.27 16.73 10.85
N GLY A 321 -2.71 17.62 10.04
CA GLY A 321 -1.72 18.59 10.48
C GLY A 321 -2.37 19.58 11.42
#